data_AF-A0A0P7VUK3-F1
#
_entry.id   AF-A0A0P7VUK3-F1
#
_cell.length_a   1.000
_cell.length_b   1.000
_cell.length_c   1.000
_cell.angle_alpha   90.00
_cell.angle_beta   90.00
_cell.angle_gamma   90.00
#
_symmetry.space_group_name_H-M   'P 1'
#
loop_
_entity.id
_entity.type
_entity.pdbx_description
1 polymer ?
#
loop_
_entity_poly.entity_id
_entity_poly.type
_entity_poly.pdbx_seq_one_letter_code
_entity_poly.pdbx_strand_id
1 'polypeptide(L)'
;MPDRHAIHLLLLPLLLLSTALKATPANWEEDTDLVVPLEIPLDQIHLLKGALGQGGRRRGHRSLEPTESLGSEGHEGSLWLVLPAFGKYLYLQLRRDVGFLSEDFVIEEKKGNETTRLQNFPSAESCFYTGRVLNHTNSFVSLSTCGGLTGVVHTGYNTMFIEPVAVAHDSFSGVEHKVVRQRRSTEAQSPVTETRPTACGIIQGDDGAPGATAAQHPPPAPGVLGLGGCG
;
A
#
# COMPACT_ATOMS: atom_id res chain seq x y z
N MET A 1 31.98 31.01 46.14
CA MET A 1 30.80 30.16 46.38
C MET A 1 29.65 30.75 45.58
N PRO A 2 29.10 30.08 44.56
CA PRO A 2 28.01 30.64 43.77
C PRO A 2 26.74 30.75 44.62
N ASP A 3 26.05 31.88 44.49
CA ASP A 3 24.84 32.23 45.24
C ASP A 3 23.72 31.21 44.96
N ARG A 4 23.14 30.63 46.02
CA ARG A 4 22.09 29.60 45.93
C ARG A 4 20.87 30.11 45.16
N HIS A 5 20.65 31.41 45.14
CA HIS A 5 19.58 32.05 44.37
C HIS A 5 19.85 32.07 42.86
N ALA A 6 21.12 32.24 42.44
CA ALA A 6 21.50 32.23 41.04
C ALA A 6 21.35 30.83 40.42
N ILE A 7 21.61 29.78 41.20
CA ILE A 7 21.42 28.38 40.78
C ILE A 7 19.93 28.08 40.59
N HIS A 8 19.07 28.57 41.48
CA HIS A 8 17.62 28.34 41.38
C HIS A 8 17.00 29.06 40.17
N LEU A 9 17.45 30.27 39.86
CA LEU A 9 16.97 31.08 38.74
C LEU A 9 17.36 30.50 37.36
N LEU A 10 18.44 29.74 37.28
CA LEU A 10 18.85 29.06 36.04
C LEU A 10 18.19 27.68 35.87
N LEU A 11 17.89 26.97 36.96
CA LEU A 11 17.30 25.63 36.88
C LEU A 11 15.80 25.64 36.61
N LEU A 12 15.06 26.64 37.12
CA LEU A 12 13.61 26.78 36.90
C LEU A 12 13.20 26.88 35.41
N PRO A 13 13.81 27.73 34.57
CA PRO A 13 13.48 27.79 33.14
C PRO A 13 13.91 26.52 32.38
N LEU A 14 15.01 25.86 32.76
CA LEU A 14 15.39 24.55 32.17
C LEU A 14 14.38 23.45 32.51
N LEU A 15 13.83 23.46 33.73
CA LEU A 15 12.80 22.51 34.14
C LEU A 15 11.45 22.75 33.43
N LEU A 16 11.17 24.01 33.06
CA LEU A 16 9.98 24.37 32.30
C LEU A 16 10.14 24.10 30.79
N LEU A 17 11.36 24.22 30.24
CA LEU A 17 11.64 23.83 28.85
C LEU A 17 11.56 22.31 28.65
N SER A 18 11.91 21.51 29.66
CA SER A 18 11.84 20.04 29.57
C SER A 18 10.42 19.47 29.61
N THR A 19 9.46 20.21 30.17
CA THR A 19 8.03 19.81 30.14
C THR A 19 7.32 20.22 28.84
N ALA A 20 7.85 21.21 28.11
CA ALA A 20 7.32 21.63 26.80
C ALA A 20 7.74 20.71 25.64
N LEU A 21 8.81 19.90 25.83
CA LEU A 21 9.31 18.96 24.83
C LEU A 21 8.83 17.52 25.07
N LYS A 22 7.62 17.34 25.61
CA LYS A 22 6.98 16.02 25.61
C LYS A 22 6.22 15.86 24.31
N ALA A 23 6.95 15.48 23.25
CA ALA A 23 6.31 14.95 22.06
C ALA A 23 5.36 13.85 22.51
N THR A 24 4.05 14.05 22.30
CA THR A 24 3.08 12.98 22.49
C THR A 24 3.54 11.85 21.58
N PRO A 25 3.91 10.65 22.09
CA PRO A 25 4.06 9.53 21.20
C PRO A 25 2.72 9.42 20.49
N ALA A 26 2.69 9.57 19.16
CA ALA A 26 1.47 9.22 18.48
C ALA A 26 1.21 7.76 18.84
N ASN A 27 0.00 7.48 19.29
CA ASN A 27 -0.31 6.21 19.91
C ASN A 27 -0.36 5.17 18.78
N TRP A 28 0.63 4.29 18.65
CA TRP A 28 0.56 3.15 17.73
C TRP A 28 0.11 1.95 18.56
N GLU A 29 -1.03 1.38 18.20
CA GLU A 29 -1.46 0.09 18.73
C GLU A 29 -0.72 -0.99 17.93
N GLU A 30 -0.01 -1.87 18.63
CA GLU A 30 0.79 -2.95 18.05
C GLU A 30 0.23 -4.30 18.48
N ASP A 31 -0.15 -5.12 17.49
CA ASP A 31 -0.63 -6.48 17.70
C ASP A 31 0.29 -7.46 16.98
N THR A 32 0.43 -8.68 17.49
CA THR A 32 1.27 -9.73 16.89
C THR A 32 0.51 -11.04 16.78
N ASP A 33 0.58 -11.67 15.61
CA ASP A 33 0.04 -13.00 15.31
C ASP A 33 1.14 -13.94 14.78
N LEU A 34 1.01 -15.23 15.06
CA LEU A 34 1.79 -16.30 14.43
C LEU A 34 0.90 -17.02 13.41
N VAL A 35 1.37 -17.09 12.17
CA VAL A 35 0.56 -17.54 11.03
C VAL A 35 1.37 -18.45 10.12
N VAL A 36 0.69 -19.31 9.37
CA VAL A 36 1.31 -20.06 8.26
C VAL A 36 0.72 -19.51 6.96
N PRO A 37 1.49 -18.79 6.12
CA PRO A 37 1.02 -18.33 4.81
C PRO A 37 0.77 -19.51 3.87
N LEU A 38 -0.24 -19.39 3.01
CA LEU A 38 -0.57 -20.42 2.01
C LEU A 38 -0.40 -19.86 0.61
N GLU A 39 0.34 -20.57 -0.24
CA GLU A 39 0.34 -20.32 -1.67
C GLU A 39 -0.88 -20.94 -2.33
N ILE A 40 -1.51 -20.21 -3.25
CA ILE A 40 -2.63 -20.70 -4.05
C ILE A 40 -2.07 -21.17 -5.41
N PRO A 41 -2.13 -22.47 -5.73
CA PRO A 41 -1.74 -23.00 -7.03
C PRO A 41 -2.54 -22.36 -8.18
N LEU A 42 -1.88 -22.17 -9.34
CA LEU A 42 -2.46 -21.37 -10.41
C LEU A 42 -3.76 -21.93 -11.00
N ASP A 43 -3.89 -23.26 -11.03
CA ASP A 43 -5.08 -23.98 -11.48
C ASP A 43 -6.31 -23.66 -10.61
N GLN A 44 -6.10 -23.35 -9.33
CA GLN A 44 -7.17 -23.05 -8.36
C GLN A 44 -7.60 -21.57 -8.38
N ILE A 45 -6.81 -20.66 -8.97
CA ILE A 45 -7.12 -19.21 -8.98
C ILE A 45 -8.42 -18.90 -9.71
N HIS A 46 -8.74 -19.64 -10.77
CA HIS A 46 -9.99 -19.46 -11.51
C HIS A 46 -11.22 -19.60 -10.61
N LEU A 47 -11.13 -20.44 -9.57
CA LEU A 47 -12.19 -20.63 -8.58
C LEU A 47 -12.33 -19.42 -7.63
N LEU A 48 -11.21 -18.77 -7.27
CA LEU A 48 -11.24 -17.55 -6.46
C LEU A 48 -11.85 -16.35 -7.19
N LYS A 49 -11.56 -16.18 -8.50
CA LYS A 49 -12.14 -15.09 -9.30
C LYS A 49 -13.67 -15.11 -9.30
N GLY A 50 -14.27 -16.31 -9.31
CA GLY A 50 -15.72 -16.48 -9.22
C GLY A 50 -16.29 -16.17 -7.83
N ALA A 51 -15.57 -16.53 -6.76
CA ALA A 51 -15.98 -16.30 -5.39
C ALA A 51 -15.82 -14.84 -4.92
N LEU A 52 -14.84 -14.11 -5.47
CA LEU A 52 -14.55 -12.72 -5.14
C LEU A 52 -15.36 -11.69 -5.95
N GLY A 53 -16.32 -12.15 -6.77
CA GLY A 53 -17.41 -11.33 -7.29
C GLY A 53 -16.98 -10.17 -8.18
N GLN A 54 -16.44 -10.44 -9.37
CA GLN A 54 -16.53 -9.48 -10.48
C GLN A 54 -17.94 -9.53 -11.10
N GLY A 55 -18.92 -9.00 -10.37
CA GLY A 55 -20.28 -8.76 -10.84
C GLY A 55 -20.35 -7.56 -11.79
N GLY A 56 -19.77 -7.70 -12.99
CA GLY A 56 -19.81 -6.67 -14.03
C GLY A 56 -20.63 -7.13 -15.24
N ARG A 57 -21.96 -7.11 -15.15
CA ARG A 57 -22.83 -7.23 -16.34
C ARG A 57 -22.67 -5.99 -17.22
N ARG A 58 -21.70 -5.98 -18.14
CA ARG A 58 -21.69 -5.02 -19.25
C ARG A 58 -22.63 -5.51 -20.35
N ARG A 59 -23.85 -4.98 -20.37
CA ARG A 59 -24.73 -5.08 -21.55
C ARG A 59 -24.20 -4.12 -22.63
N GLY A 60 -23.78 -4.69 -23.76
CA GLY A 60 -23.67 -4.00 -25.04
C GLY A 60 -22.34 -3.30 -25.34
N HIS A 61 -21.38 -4.04 -25.88
CA HIS A 61 -20.49 -3.50 -26.91
C HIS A 61 -20.05 -4.65 -27.82
N ARG A 62 -20.08 -4.45 -29.15
CA ARG A 62 -19.68 -5.47 -30.13
C ARG A 62 -18.27 -5.96 -29.82
N SER A 63 -18.12 -7.28 -29.88
CA SER A 63 -16.86 -7.99 -29.72
C SER A 63 -15.82 -7.47 -30.73
N LEU A 64 -14.77 -6.85 -30.21
CA LEU A 64 -13.44 -7.08 -30.73
C LEU A 64 -12.88 -8.13 -29.78
N GLU A 65 -12.90 -9.39 -30.20
CA GLU A 65 -12.12 -10.45 -29.56
C GLU A 65 -10.69 -9.91 -29.46
N PRO A 66 -10.12 -9.70 -28.26
CA PRO A 66 -8.68 -9.69 -28.14
C PRO A 66 -8.29 -11.07 -28.63
N THR A 67 -7.62 -11.13 -29.76
CA THR A 67 -6.96 -12.35 -30.20
C THR A 67 -5.98 -12.67 -29.08
N GLU A 68 -6.38 -13.55 -28.17
CA GLU A 68 -5.49 -14.25 -27.25
C GLU A 68 -4.65 -15.17 -28.13
N SER A 69 -3.75 -14.57 -28.89
CA SER A 69 -2.63 -15.26 -29.47
C SER A 69 -1.84 -15.79 -28.29
N LEU A 70 -1.86 -17.12 -28.14
CA LEU A 70 -1.02 -17.91 -27.27
C LEU A 70 0.39 -17.30 -27.18
N GLY A 71 0.59 -16.51 -26.12
CA GLY A 71 1.88 -16.16 -25.57
C GLY A 71 1.84 -16.66 -24.14
N SER A 72 2.49 -17.78 -23.89
CA SER A 72 2.74 -18.30 -22.55
C SER A 72 3.74 -17.39 -21.82
N GLU A 73 3.38 -16.12 -21.61
CA GLU A 73 4.20 -15.08 -20.96
C GLU A 73 3.41 -14.27 -19.92
N GLY A 74 2.16 -14.62 -19.64
CA GLY A 74 1.35 -13.99 -18.58
C GLY A 74 1.48 -14.63 -17.19
N HIS A 75 2.13 -15.79 -17.10
CA HIS A 75 2.14 -16.63 -15.89
C HIS A 75 3.48 -16.59 -15.13
N GLU A 76 4.59 -16.43 -15.84
CA GLU A 76 5.93 -16.45 -15.24
C GLU A 76 6.11 -15.21 -14.34
N GLY A 77 6.11 -15.43 -13.02
CA GLY A 77 6.22 -14.36 -12.02
C GLY A 77 4.90 -13.88 -11.40
N SER A 78 3.76 -14.56 -11.61
CA SER A 78 2.56 -14.30 -10.79
C SER A 78 2.53 -15.18 -9.54
N LEU A 79 2.24 -14.61 -8.38
CA LEU A 79 2.14 -15.32 -7.10
C LEU A 79 0.86 -14.92 -6.37
N TRP A 80 0.15 -15.90 -5.80
CA TRP A 80 -1.09 -15.67 -5.05
C TRP A 80 -0.98 -16.30 -3.67
N LEU A 81 -1.17 -15.51 -2.63
CA LEU A 81 -1.02 -15.94 -1.24
C LEU A 81 -2.28 -15.68 -0.43
N VAL A 82 -2.54 -16.54 0.55
CA VAL A 82 -3.47 -16.27 1.64
C VAL A 82 -2.65 -16.05 2.91
N LEU A 83 -2.86 -14.90 3.56
CA LEU A 83 -2.29 -14.58 4.86
C LEU A 83 -3.39 -14.61 5.93
N PRO A 84 -3.46 -15.66 6.76
CA PRO A 84 -4.45 -15.77 7.83
C PRO A 84 -3.98 -15.02 9.08
N ALA A 85 -4.24 -13.71 9.15
CA ALA A 85 -3.78 -12.86 10.25
C ALA A 85 -4.94 -12.06 10.87
N PHE A 86 -4.91 -11.92 12.19
CA PHE A 86 -5.83 -11.14 13.03
C PHE A 86 -7.30 -11.49 12.80
N GLY A 87 -7.60 -12.80 12.69
CA GLY A 87 -8.95 -13.32 12.44
C GLY A 87 -9.49 -13.03 11.03
N LYS A 88 -8.63 -12.66 10.08
CA LYS A 88 -8.97 -12.39 8.68
C LYS A 88 -8.11 -13.22 7.74
N TYR A 89 -8.64 -13.52 6.57
CA TYR A 89 -7.89 -14.10 5.46
C TYR A 89 -7.65 -13.00 4.43
N LEU A 90 -6.39 -12.57 4.31
CA LEU A 90 -5.98 -11.57 3.32
C LEU A 90 -5.49 -12.28 2.06
N TYR A 91 -6.18 -12.06 0.96
CA TYR A 91 -5.81 -12.62 -0.35
C TYR A 91 -4.89 -11.65 -1.06
N LEU A 92 -3.64 -12.05 -1.28
CA LEU A 92 -2.60 -11.23 -1.87
C LEU A 92 -2.45 -11.62 -3.35
N GLN A 93 -2.58 -10.64 -4.23
CA GLN A 93 -2.28 -10.78 -5.65
C GLN A 93 -0.95 -10.11 -5.93
N LEU A 94 0.06 -10.90 -6.31
CA LEU A 94 1.44 -10.46 -6.40
C LEU A 94 2.02 -10.72 -7.80
N ARG A 95 2.96 -9.86 -8.19
CA ARG A 95 3.72 -9.93 -9.43
C ARG A 95 5.19 -9.78 -9.08
N ARG A 96 6.04 -10.57 -9.72
CA ARG A 96 7.49 -10.48 -9.55
C ARG A 96 7.95 -9.10 -9.98
N ASP A 97 8.76 -8.48 -9.14
CA ASP A 97 9.31 -7.15 -9.36
C ASP A 97 10.80 -7.26 -9.70
N VAL A 98 11.06 -7.38 -11.01
CA VAL A 98 12.43 -7.48 -11.54
C VAL A 98 13.22 -6.17 -11.43
N GLY A 99 12.54 -5.04 -11.18
CA GLY A 99 13.16 -3.72 -11.02
C GLY A 99 13.35 -3.31 -9.57
N PHE A 100 13.10 -4.22 -8.61
CA PHE A 100 13.21 -3.90 -7.18
C PHE A 100 14.63 -3.50 -6.77
N LEU A 101 15.63 -4.15 -7.37
CA LEU A 101 17.03 -3.79 -7.22
C LEU A 101 17.48 -2.99 -8.44
N SER A 102 18.25 -1.93 -8.22
CA SER A 102 18.92 -1.24 -9.31
C SER A 102 19.95 -2.16 -9.97
N GLU A 103 20.20 -1.99 -11.26
CA GLU A 103 21.25 -2.74 -11.99
C GLU A 103 22.62 -2.64 -11.29
N ASP A 104 22.92 -1.49 -10.67
CA ASP A 104 24.17 -1.26 -9.93
C ASP A 104 24.14 -1.70 -8.46
N PHE A 105 23.15 -2.51 -8.06
CA PHE A 105 23.03 -2.98 -6.68
C PHE A 105 24.21 -3.88 -6.30
N VAL A 106 24.77 -3.62 -5.12
CA VAL A 106 25.99 -4.26 -4.63
C VAL A 106 25.76 -4.79 -3.23
N ILE A 107 26.13 -6.05 -3.01
CA ILE A 107 26.15 -6.67 -1.69
C ILE A 107 27.60 -6.68 -1.19
N GLU A 108 27.83 -6.14 0.00
CA GLU A 108 29.10 -6.25 0.71
C GLU A 108 28.95 -7.20 1.89
N GLU A 109 29.60 -8.36 1.81
CA GLU A 109 29.68 -9.30 2.92
C GLU A 109 31.00 -9.10 3.66
N LYS A 110 30.90 -8.84 4.97
CA LYS A 110 32.07 -8.68 5.84
C LYS A 110 32.27 -9.92 6.69
N LYS A 111 33.39 -10.63 6.46
CA LYS A 111 33.79 -11.78 7.26
C LYS A 111 35.14 -11.50 7.92
N GLY A 112 35.09 -11.08 9.18
CA GLY A 112 36.28 -10.62 9.90
C GLY A 112 36.88 -9.36 9.24
N ASN A 113 38.10 -9.49 8.73
CA ASN A 113 38.81 -8.41 8.01
C ASN A 113 38.67 -8.51 6.48
N GLU A 114 37.99 -9.53 5.98
CA GLU A 114 37.73 -9.70 4.54
C GLU A 114 36.39 -9.09 4.17
N THR A 115 36.37 -8.38 3.03
CA THR A 115 35.17 -7.79 2.44
C THR A 115 34.97 -8.39 1.05
N THR A 116 33.88 -9.11 0.85
CA THR A 116 33.49 -9.65 -0.45
C THR A 116 32.41 -8.76 -1.05
N ARG A 117 32.64 -8.27 -2.26
CA ARG A 117 31.68 -7.47 -3.01
C ARG A 117 31.04 -8.32 -4.10
N LEU A 118 29.73 -8.42 -4.09
CA LEU A 118 28.96 -9.14 -5.10
C LEU A 118 28.11 -8.13 -5.90
N GLN A 119 28.13 -8.27 -7.23
CA GLN A 119 27.37 -7.45 -8.18
C GLN A 119 26.49 -8.35 -9.04
N ASN A 120 25.42 -7.79 -9.62
CA ASN A 120 24.52 -8.47 -10.56
C ASN A 120 24.00 -9.80 -9.99
N PHE A 121 23.10 -9.73 -9.01
CA PHE A 121 22.54 -10.89 -8.32
C PHE A 121 21.21 -11.32 -8.97
N PRO A 122 21.21 -12.14 -10.04
CA PRO A 122 20.02 -12.38 -10.86
C PRO A 122 19.01 -13.26 -10.11
N SER A 123 19.49 -14.02 -9.12
CA SER A 123 18.64 -14.80 -8.22
C SER A 123 17.85 -13.94 -7.25
N ALA A 124 18.35 -12.76 -6.85
CA ALA A 124 17.65 -11.86 -5.95
C ALA A 124 16.44 -11.22 -6.66
N GLU A 125 16.60 -10.84 -7.94
CA GLU A 125 15.51 -10.31 -8.79
C GLU A 125 14.37 -11.33 -9.02
N SER A 126 14.61 -12.61 -8.77
CA SER A 126 13.62 -13.67 -8.96
C SER A 126 12.64 -13.87 -7.79
N CYS A 127 12.94 -13.30 -6.61
CA CYS A 127 12.23 -13.58 -5.36
C CYS A 127 11.48 -12.38 -4.76
N PHE A 128 11.57 -11.19 -5.38
CA PHE A 128 10.84 -10.00 -4.94
C PHE A 128 9.51 -9.89 -5.67
N TYR A 129 8.47 -9.56 -4.91
CA TYR A 129 7.11 -9.50 -5.40
C TYR A 129 6.40 -8.27 -4.85
N THR A 130 5.72 -7.53 -5.71
CA THR A 130 4.84 -6.42 -5.33
C THR A 130 3.41 -6.67 -5.77
N GLY A 131 2.45 -6.01 -5.12
CA GLY A 131 1.05 -6.23 -5.44
C GLY A 131 0.07 -5.57 -4.50
N ARG A 132 -1.09 -6.21 -4.34
CA ARG A 132 -2.25 -5.66 -3.62
C ARG A 132 -2.99 -6.72 -2.83
N VAL A 133 -3.78 -6.26 -1.86
CA VAL A 133 -4.75 -7.11 -1.15
C VAL A 133 -6.10 -6.99 -1.85
N LEU A 134 -6.69 -8.13 -2.21
CA LEU A 134 -8.01 -8.14 -2.84
C LEU A 134 -9.07 -7.55 -1.92
N ASN A 135 -10.06 -6.86 -2.48
CA ASN A 135 -11.12 -6.16 -1.75
C ASN A 135 -10.66 -5.07 -0.77
N HIS A 136 -9.41 -4.60 -0.88
CA HIS A 136 -8.91 -3.43 -0.15
C HIS A 136 -8.41 -2.37 -1.13
N THR A 137 -9.16 -1.26 -1.24
CA THR A 137 -8.73 -0.08 -2.01
C THR A 137 -7.47 0.52 -1.39
N ASN A 138 -6.59 1.06 -2.23
CA ASN A 138 -5.31 1.67 -1.81
C ASN A 138 -4.44 0.76 -0.92
N SER A 139 -4.51 -0.55 -1.14
CA SER A 139 -3.59 -1.51 -0.53
C SER A 139 -2.32 -1.68 -1.35
N PHE A 140 -1.23 -2.00 -0.67
CA PHE A 140 0.05 -2.32 -1.30
C PHE A 140 0.72 -3.46 -0.56
N VAL A 141 1.42 -4.31 -1.29
CA VAL A 141 2.17 -5.44 -0.76
C VAL A 141 3.56 -5.43 -1.39
N SER A 142 4.59 -5.64 -0.59
CA SER A 142 5.97 -5.87 -1.03
C SER A 142 6.55 -7.01 -0.21
N LEU A 143 6.88 -8.12 -0.86
CA LEU A 143 7.33 -9.35 -0.24
C LEU A 143 8.58 -9.90 -0.92
N SER A 144 9.42 -10.58 -0.15
CA SER A 144 10.55 -11.37 -0.60
C SER A 144 10.33 -12.82 -0.21
N THR A 145 10.71 -13.74 -1.10
CA THR A 145 10.71 -15.19 -0.87
C THR A 145 12.13 -15.78 -0.81
N CYS A 146 13.18 -14.95 -0.72
CA CYS A 146 14.58 -15.38 -0.79
C CYS A 146 15.10 -16.17 0.44
N GLY A 147 14.27 -16.39 1.46
CA GLY A 147 14.67 -17.05 2.71
C GLY A 147 13.49 -17.22 3.66
N GLY A 148 12.36 -17.69 3.13
CA GLY A 148 11.04 -17.57 3.75
C GLY A 148 10.30 -16.32 3.28
N LEU A 149 9.10 -16.06 3.82
CA LEU A 149 8.26 -14.94 3.41
C LEU A 149 8.54 -13.73 4.32
N THR A 150 9.14 -12.69 3.76
CA THR A 150 9.41 -11.44 4.50
C THR A 150 8.82 -10.26 3.77
N GLY A 151 8.33 -9.25 4.49
CA GLY A 151 8.01 -7.97 3.89
C GLY A 151 6.84 -7.26 4.54
N VAL A 152 6.12 -6.47 3.75
CA VAL A 152 5.10 -5.53 4.24
C VAL A 152 3.79 -5.68 3.48
N VAL A 153 2.69 -5.70 4.22
CA VAL A 153 1.31 -5.61 3.72
C VAL A 153 0.66 -4.37 4.31
N HIS A 154 0.27 -3.42 3.45
CA HIS A 154 -0.41 -2.20 3.86
C HIS A 154 -1.89 -2.24 3.43
N THR A 155 -2.80 -1.98 4.36
CA THR A 155 -4.25 -1.88 4.11
C THR A 155 -4.83 -0.67 4.84
N GLY A 156 -5.05 0.44 4.13
CA GLY A 156 -5.67 1.65 4.68
C GLY A 156 -4.93 2.22 5.90
N TYR A 157 -5.40 1.89 7.10
CA TYR A 157 -4.83 2.36 8.37
C TYR A 157 -3.95 1.33 9.09
N ASN A 158 -3.80 0.12 8.53
CA ASN A 158 -2.95 -0.94 9.07
C ASN A 158 -1.71 -1.15 8.21
N THR A 159 -0.56 -1.32 8.86
CA THR A 159 0.66 -1.84 8.25
C THR A 159 1.04 -3.13 8.96
N MET A 160 1.22 -4.20 8.20
CA MET A 160 1.59 -5.51 8.72
C MET A 160 2.99 -5.86 8.20
N PHE A 161 3.88 -6.24 9.12
CA PHE A 161 5.23 -6.71 8.84
C PHE A 161 5.26 -8.23 9.01
N ILE A 162 5.82 -8.93 8.04
CA ILE A 162 5.90 -10.39 8.01
C ILE A 162 7.36 -10.78 8.11
N GLU A 163 7.69 -11.67 9.04
CA GLU A 163 9.03 -12.25 9.20
C GLU A 163 8.93 -13.76 9.53
N PRO A 164 9.86 -14.61 9.04
CA PRO A 164 9.94 -16.00 9.46
C PRO A 164 10.25 -16.16 10.95
N VAL A 165 9.63 -17.13 11.64
CA VAL A 165 9.93 -17.42 13.06
C VAL A 165 11.26 -18.18 13.21
N ALA A 166 11.54 -19.11 12.30
CA ALA A 166 12.77 -19.88 12.26
C ALA A 166 13.73 -19.32 11.20
N VAL A 167 15.03 -19.66 11.35
CA VAL A 167 16.09 -19.19 10.46
C VAL A 167 15.80 -19.64 9.01
N ALA A 168 16.12 -18.76 8.06
CA ALA A 168 15.87 -18.85 6.62
C ALA A 168 15.72 -20.28 6.07
N HIS A 169 14.54 -20.53 5.49
CA HIS A 169 14.25 -21.74 4.71
C HIS A 169 14.21 -21.39 3.21
N ASP A 170 14.50 -22.36 2.36
CA ASP A 170 14.41 -22.20 0.89
C ASP A 170 12.96 -21.94 0.41
N SER A 171 11.97 -22.12 1.28
CA SER A 171 10.55 -21.91 1.01
C SER A 171 9.82 -21.42 2.26
N PHE A 172 8.73 -20.67 2.07
CA PHE A 172 7.82 -20.26 3.14
C PHE A 172 6.69 -21.27 3.39
N SER A 173 6.51 -22.26 2.51
CA SER A 173 5.37 -23.19 2.55
C SER A 173 5.40 -24.05 3.81
N GLY A 174 4.31 -24.03 4.58
CA GLY A 174 4.17 -24.82 5.80
C GLY A 174 5.01 -24.32 6.99
N VAL A 175 5.65 -23.15 6.86
CA VAL A 175 6.49 -22.56 7.90
C VAL A 175 5.74 -21.43 8.61
N GLU A 176 5.92 -21.34 9.92
CA GLU A 176 5.34 -20.28 10.75
C GLU A 176 6.06 -18.95 10.55
N HIS A 177 5.27 -17.89 10.44
CA HIS A 177 5.70 -16.52 10.27
C HIS A 177 5.05 -15.65 11.35
N LYS A 178 5.81 -14.71 11.87
CA LYS A 178 5.32 -13.68 12.76
C LYS A 178 4.81 -12.50 11.93
N VAL A 179 3.60 -12.05 12.26
CA VAL A 179 2.97 -10.89 11.64
C VAL A 179 2.73 -9.84 12.70
N VAL A 180 3.40 -8.70 12.58
CA VAL A 180 3.24 -7.55 13.48
C VAL A 180 2.38 -6.52 12.78
N ARG A 181 1.21 -6.18 13.34
CA ARG A 181 0.32 -5.13 12.86
C ARG A 181 0.54 -3.85 13.64
N GLN A 182 0.83 -2.78 12.93
CA GLN A 182 0.84 -1.42 13.44
C GLN A 182 -0.36 -0.65 12.89
N ARG A 183 -1.11 -0.02 13.80
CA ARG A 183 -2.30 0.76 13.48
C ARG A 183 -2.05 2.25 13.76
N ARG A 184 -2.42 3.12 12.81
CA ARG A 184 -2.45 4.57 13.07
C ARG A 184 -3.67 4.93 13.90
N SER A 185 -3.49 5.68 14.99
CA SER A 185 -4.57 6.06 15.93
C SER A 185 -5.63 7.01 15.38
N THR A 186 -5.43 7.60 14.20
CA THR A 186 -6.46 8.44 13.58
C THR A 186 -7.50 7.56 12.91
N GLU A 187 -8.57 7.27 13.66
CA GLU A 187 -9.89 6.84 13.20
C GLU A 187 -10.06 5.33 12.92
N ALA A 188 -10.60 4.62 13.92
CA ALA A 188 -11.29 3.36 13.68
C ALA A 188 -12.53 3.66 12.83
N GLN A 189 -12.56 3.19 11.58
CA GLN A 189 -13.73 3.07 10.71
C GLN A 189 -14.97 3.88 11.12
N SER A 190 -15.04 5.16 10.74
CA SER A 190 -16.33 5.78 10.45
C SER A 190 -16.94 5.03 9.25
N PRO A 191 -18.22 4.65 9.28
CA PRO A 191 -18.84 3.91 8.17
C PRO A 191 -18.70 4.73 6.88
N VAL A 192 -18.18 4.08 5.83
CA VAL A 192 -17.98 4.65 4.49
C VAL A 192 -19.31 5.23 4.01
N THR A 193 -19.48 6.54 4.17
CA THR A 193 -20.49 7.28 3.41
C THR A 193 -19.84 7.59 2.07
N GLU A 194 -20.41 7.01 1.02
CA GLU A 194 -20.02 7.14 -0.38
C GLU A 194 -19.91 8.62 -0.77
N THR A 195 -18.72 9.17 -0.59
CA THR A 195 -18.42 10.52 -1.04
C THR A 195 -17.83 10.39 -2.43
N ARG A 196 -18.60 10.80 -3.43
CA ARG A 196 -18.20 10.85 -4.85
C ARG A 196 -16.75 11.34 -4.98
N PRO A 197 -15.90 10.68 -5.78
CA PRO A 197 -14.54 11.15 -5.97
C PRO A 197 -14.57 12.50 -6.68
N THR A 198 -14.11 13.54 -5.98
CA THR A 198 -13.86 14.84 -6.60
C THR A 198 -12.71 14.66 -7.59
N ALA A 199 -13.01 14.74 -8.88
CA ALA A 199 -12.01 14.67 -9.93
C ALA A 199 -11.03 15.85 -9.78
N CYS A 200 -9.74 15.56 -9.88
CA CYS A 200 -8.69 16.58 -9.90
C CYS A 200 -8.80 17.36 -11.23
N GLY A 201 -9.12 18.64 -11.15
CA GLY A 201 -9.16 19.53 -12.31
C GLY A 201 -7.80 20.19 -12.55
N ILE A 202 -7.39 20.30 -13.81
CA ILE A 202 -6.23 21.10 -14.20
C ILE A 202 -6.61 22.57 -14.07
N ILE A 203 -5.88 23.32 -13.25
CA ILE A 203 -5.99 24.78 -13.19
C ILE A 203 -5.27 25.32 -14.42
N GLN A 204 -6.00 25.86 -15.39
CA GLN A 204 -5.37 26.63 -16.47
C GLN A 204 -4.80 27.92 -15.84
N GLY A 205 -3.49 28.12 -15.97
CA GLY A 205 -2.85 29.38 -15.62
C GLY A 205 -3.31 30.45 -16.60
N ASP A 206 -4.11 31.40 -16.11
CA ASP A 206 -4.50 32.59 -16.88
C ASP A 206 -3.40 33.64 -16.69
N ASP A 207 -2.64 33.89 -17.77
CA ASP A 207 -1.67 34.98 -17.85
C ASP A 207 -2.44 36.30 -17.91
N GLY A 208 -2.63 36.90 -16.75
CA GLY A 208 -3.27 38.20 -16.63
C GLY A 208 -2.50 39.30 -17.35
N ALA A 209 -3.16 39.95 -18.32
CA ALA A 209 -2.89 41.35 -18.68
C ALA A 209 -4.21 42.09 -18.96
N PRO A 210 -4.33 43.38 -18.58
CA PRO A 210 -5.61 44.07 -18.47
C PRO A 210 -5.97 44.86 -19.73
N GLY A 211 -7.27 44.96 -20.04
CA GLY A 211 -7.71 45.85 -21.13
C GLY A 211 -9.20 45.83 -21.44
N ALA A 212 -9.92 46.74 -20.78
CA ALA A 212 -11.00 47.58 -21.30
C ALA A 212 -12.30 47.00 -21.92
N THR A 213 -13.38 47.66 -21.46
CA THR A 213 -14.62 48.05 -22.14
C THR A 213 -15.85 47.13 -22.14
N ALA A 214 -16.91 47.73 -21.59
CA ALA A 214 -18.27 47.28 -21.45
C ALA A 214 -19.02 47.09 -22.78
N ALA A 215 -19.94 46.12 -22.80
CA ALA A 215 -21.20 46.23 -23.52
C ALA A 215 -22.28 45.38 -22.83
N GLN A 216 -23.43 46.01 -22.57
CA GLN A 216 -24.66 45.45 -22.01
C GLN A 216 -25.46 44.69 -23.08
N HIS A 217 -26.11 43.57 -22.74
CA HIS A 217 -27.56 43.24 -22.95
C HIS A 217 -27.89 41.73 -22.68
N PRO A 218 -29.19 41.31 -22.59
CA PRO A 218 -29.98 41.04 -21.37
C PRO A 218 -30.30 39.53 -21.13
N PRO A 219 -31.04 39.14 -20.07
CA PRO A 219 -31.33 37.71 -19.80
C PRO A 219 -32.49 37.14 -20.66
N PRO A 220 -32.46 35.84 -21.01
CA PRO A 220 -33.64 35.16 -21.54
C PRO A 220 -34.62 34.72 -20.42
N ALA A 221 -35.91 34.88 -20.72
CA ALA A 221 -37.07 34.60 -19.87
C ALA A 221 -37.36 33.08 -19.68
N PRO A 222 -38.25 32.69 -18.75
CA PRO A 222 -38.48 31.29 -18.37
C PRO A 222 -39.62 30.62 -19.16
N GLY A 223 -39.48 29.32 -19.39
CA GLY A 223 -40.48 28.39 -19.93
C GLY A 223 -39.79 27.07 -20.27
N VAL A 224 -40.32 25.87 -20.08
CA VAL A 224 -41.68 25.37 -19.86
C VAL A 224 -41.56 24.02 -19.12
N LEU A 225 -42.55 23.69 -18.28
CA LEU A 225 -42.70 22.38 -17.64
C LEU A 225 -42.63 21.23 -18.64
N GLY A 226 -41.79 20.23 -18.36
CA GLY A 226 -41.80 18.92 -19.01
C GLY A 226 -41.88 17.81 -17.97
N LEU A 227 -43.04 17.16 -17.89
CA LEU A 227 -43.32 15.96 -17.11
C LEU A 227 -42.77 14.71 -17.80
N GLY A 228 -42.36 13.71 -17.01
CA GLY A 228 -42.13 12.32 -17.41
C GLY A 228 -40.69 11.87 -17.18
N GLY A 229 -40.37 10.78 -16.50
CA GLY A 229 -41.14 9.67 -15.95
C GLY A 229 -40.11 8.57 -15.67
N CYS A 230 -40.07 8.04 -14.45
CA CYS A 230 -39.08 7.05 -14.04
C CYS A 230 -39.33 5.69 -14.71
N GLY A 231 -38.25 5.05 -15.14
CA GLY A 231 -38.16 3.63 -15.50
C GLY A 231 -36.75 3.14 -15.18
#